data_AF-A0A3S0F5L7-F1
#
_entry.id   AF-A0A3S0F5L7-F1
#
_cell.length_a   1.000
_cell.length_b   1.000
_cell.length_c   1.000
_cell.angle_alpha   90.00
_cell.angle_beta   90.00
_cell.angle_gamma   90.00
#
_symmetry.space_group_name_H-M   'P 1'
#
loop_
_entity.id
_entity.type
_entity.pdbx_description
1 polymer ?
#
loop_
_entity_poly.entity_id
_entity_poly.type
_entity_poly.pdbx_seq_one_letter_code
_entity_poly.pdbx_strand_id
1 'polypeptide(L)'
;MRLALSRIHFPVTTLGPGRRIGIWFQGCSIRCEGCISRDTWRFREGDVMPDDVVQRLAPWLDECDGVTISGGEPFDQAAALFELLKRIKAHKSTANVLVYSGYGLARLDAYQELRTGLIDTLITDPYVRDADQTKNLRGSDNQQLHCLTELGEAVFARCERHLSDADKNLDVMFDDDGTVWLAGIPRKGDMTLLAALLRENGHVAHITEAPRLV
;
A
#
# COMPACT_ATOMS: atom_id res chain seq x y z
N MET A 1 -9.70 -16.40 11.85
CA MET A 1 -9.19 -15.02 11.99
C MET A 1 -9.61 -14.25 10.76
N ARG A 2 -10.29 -13.11 10.93
CA ARG A 2 -10.83 -12.32 9.82
C ARG A 2 -9.97 -11.10 9.57
N LEU A 3 -9.88 -10.70 8.31
CA LEU A 3 -9.26 -9.47 7.84
C LEU A 3 -10.32 -8.37 7.78
N ALA A 4 -9.94 -7.16 8.12
CA ALA A 4 -10.64 -5.96 7.69
C ALA A 4 -9.83 -5.34 6.54
N LEU A 5 -10.36 -5.41 5.32
CA LEU A 5 -9.74 -4.82 4.13
C LEU A 5 -10.54 -3.60 3.68
N SER A 6 -9.87 -2.57 3.20
CA SER A 6 -10.52 -1.36 2.66
C SER A 6 -10.91 -1.56 1.20
N ARG A 7 -9.96 -2.03 0.38
CA ARG A 7 -10.13 -2.23 -1.06
C ARG A 7 -9.06 -3.18 -1.60
N ILE A 8 -9.34 -3.76 -2.76
CA ILE A 8 -8.43 -4.62 -3.51
C ILE A 8 -8.61 -4.31 -5.00
N HIS A 9 -7.52 -4.06 -5.71
CA HIS A 9 -7.55 -3.79 -7.13
C HIS A 9 -6.42 -4.48 -7.89
N PHE A 10 -6.68 -4.72 -9.18
CA PHE A 10 -5.73 -5.25 -10.12
C PHE A 10 -6.11 -4.78 -11.55
N PRO A 11 -5.14 -4.40 -12.41
CA PRO A 11 -3.72 -4.24 -12.10
C PRO A 11 -3.41 -2.90 -11.42
N VAL A 12 -2.51 -2.93 -10.44
CA VAL A 12 -1.84 -1.76 -9.86
C VAL A 12 -0.40 -1.74 -10.38
N THR A 13 0.02 -0.64 -10.99
CA THR A 13 1.33 -0.51 -11.66
C THR A 13 2.22 0.54 -11.00
N THR A 14 1.66 1.37 -10.12
CA THR A 14 2.35 2.49 -9.47
C THR A 14 2.94 2.15 -8.10
N LEU A 15 2.55 1.02 -7.50
CA LEU A 15 2.98 0.60 -6.16
C LEU A 15 3.96 -0.58 -6.19
N GLY A 16 4.92 -0.52 -7.10
CA GLY A 16 5.98 -1.51 -7.29
C GLY A 16 6.06 -1.97 -8.74
N PRO A 17 7.12 -2.69 -9.14
CA PRO A 17 7.27 -3.11 -10.52
C PRO A 17 6.25 -4.16 -10.96
N GLY A 18 5.83 -4.08 -12.23
CA GLY A 18 4.92 -5.03 -12.87
C GLY A 18 3.44 -4.72 -12.66
N ARG A 19 2.57 -5.63 -13.10
CA ARG A 19 1.12 -5.64 -12.84
C ARG A 19 0.87 -6.33 -11.50
N ARG A 20 0.50 -5.56 -10.49
CA ARG A 20 0.41 -6.03 -9.12
C ARG A 20 -1.03 -6.10 -8.62
N ILE A 21 -1.32 -7.03 -7.74
CA ILE A 21 -2.53 -6.96 -6.93
C ILE A 21 -2.27 -6.01 -5.77
N GLY A 22 -2.99 -4.90 -5.70
CA GLY A 22 -2.96 -4.00 -4.55
C GLY A 22 -3.99 -4.42 -3.52
N ILE A 23 -3.58 -4.61 -2.26
CA ILE A 23 -4.45 -4.96 -1.13
C ILE A 23 -4.27 -3.91 -0.04
N TRP A 24 -5.32 -3.17 0.27
CA TRP A 24 -5.32 -2.17 1.34
C TRP A 24 -6.07 -2.71 2.56
N PHE A 25 -5.39 -2.75 3.69
CA PHE A 25 -5.97 -3.10 4.99
C PHE A 25 -6.81 -1.95 5.55
N GLN A 26 -7.75 -2.24 6.45
CA GLN A 26 -8.53 -1.22 7.15
C GLN A 26 -8.09 -1.15 8.62
N GLY A 27 -7.91 0.07 9.14
CA GLY A 27 -7.38 0.36 10.46
C GLY A 27 -5.91 0.80 10.41
N CYS A 28 -5.60 1.91 11.09
CA CYS A 28 -4.23 2.40 11.27
C CYS A 28 -4.11 3.09 12.63
N SER A 29 -3.23 2.56 13.49
CA SER A 29 -2.90 3.13 14.80
C SER A 29 -1.99 4.36 14.72
N ILE A 30 -1.25 4.53 13.62
CA ILE A 30 -0.20 5.56 13.47
C ILE A 30 -0.80 6.93 13.11
N ARG A 31 -1.72 6.96 12.14
CA ARG A 31 -2.45 8.17 11.71
C ARG A 31 -1.53 9.35 11.34
N CYS A 32 -0.51 9.08 10.54
CA CYS A 32 0.49 10.07 10.14
C CYS A 32 -0.16 11.37 9.63
N GLU A 33 0.35 12.50 10.10
CA GLU A 33 -0.11 13.79 9.62
C GLU A 33 0.11 13.92 8.09
N GLY A 34 -0.95 14.28 7.36
CA GLY A 34 -0.89 14.40 5.88
C GLY A 34 -0.93 13.08 5.11
N CYS A 35 -1.20 11.95 5.77
CA CYS A 35 -1.44 10.68 5.08
C CYS A 35 -2.55 10.84 4.01
N ILE A 36 -2.32 10.35 2.80
CA ILE A 36 -3.32 10.39 1.72
C ILE A 36 -4.41 9.32 1.89
N SER A 37 -4.10 8.22 2.58
CA SER A 37 -5.02 7.10 2.82
C SER A 37 -5.77 7.24 4.15
N ARG A 38 -6.27 8.43 4.49
CA ARG A 38 -7.01 8.66 5.76
C ARG A 38 -8.31 7.86 5.85
N ASP A 39 -8.88 7.50 4.72
CA ASP A 39 -10.05 6.63 4.61
C ASP A 39 -9.80 5.25 5.25
N THR A 40 -8.56 4.77 5.27
CA THR A 40 -8.19 3.49 5.88
C THR A 40 -7.93 3.57 7.38
N TRP A 41 -8.00 4.74 8.03
CA TRP A 41 -7.59 4.90 9.44
C TRP A 41 -8.55 4.28 10.46
N ARG A 42 -9.85 4.33 10.19
CA ARG A 42 -10.86 3.85 11.14
C ARG A 42 -10.74 2.34 11.26
N PHE A 43 -10.58 1.84 12.47
CA PHE A 43 -10.70 0.42 12.74
C PHE A 43 -12.14 -0.02 12.53
N ARG A 44 -12.31 -1.20 11.95
CA ARG A 44 -13.56 -1.95 11.93
C ARG A 44 -13.25 -3.42 12.17
N GLU A 45 -14.26 -4.18 12.59
CA GLU A 45 -14.10 -5.62 12.77
C GLU A 45 -13.78 -6.29 11.43
N GLY A 46 -12.92 -7.32 11.49
CA GLY A 46 -12.63 -8.13 10.32
C GLY A 46 -13.87 -8.90 9.87
N ASP A 47 -14.19 -8.80 8.59
CA ASP A 47 -15.40 -9.33 7.99
C ASP A 47 -15.14 -10.42 6.94
N VAL A 48 -13.89 -10.57 6.47
CA VAL A 48 -13.52 -11.56 5.43
C VAL A 48 -12.47 -12.56 5.91
N MET A 49 -12.57 -13.82 5.49
CA MET A 49 -11.53 -14.82 5.79
C MET A 49 -10.38 -14.75 4.76
N PRO A 50 -9.13 -15.05 5.16
CA PRO A 50 -8.01 -15.14 4.23
C PRO A 50 -8.23 -16.10 3.05
N ASP A 51 -8.91 -17.23 3.28
CA ASP A 51 -9.27 -18.19 2.23
C ASP A 51 -10.23 -17.57 1.20
N ASP A 52 -11.27 -16.88 1.65
CA ASP A 52 -12.24 -16.20 0.79
C ASP A 52 -11.56 -15.13 -0.07
N VAL A 53 -10.62 -14.39 0.53
CA VAL A 53 -9.83 -13.39 -0.20
C VAL A 53 -9.02 -14.06 -1.30
N VAL A 54 -8.23 -15.10 -1.00
CA VAL A 54 -7.40 -15.77 -2.03
C VAL A 54 -8.25 -16.42 -3.11
N GLN A 55 -9.40 -17.01 -2.77
CA GLN A 55 -10.33 -17.54 -3.76
C GLN A 55 -10.81 -16.45 -4.74
N ARG A 56 -11.15 -15.25 -4.24
CA ARG A 56 -11.50 -14.11 -5.08
C ARG A 56 -10.33 -13.62 -5.94
N LEU A 57 -9.11 -13.69 -5.41
CA LEU A 57 -7.90 -13.25 -6.10
C LEU A 57 -7.34 -14.26 -7.10
N ALA A 58 -7.79 -15.52 -7.09
CA ALA A 58 -7.19 -16.60 -7.87
C ALA A 58 -6.94 -16.24 -9.35
N PRO A 59 -7.91 -15.67 -10.11
CA PRO A 59 -7.67 -15.28 -11.50
C PRO A 59 -6.57 -14.23 -11.66
N TRP A 60 -6.52 -13.26 -10.73
CA TRP A 60 -5.50 -12.20 -10.74
C TRP A 60 -4.14 -12.73 -10.30
N LEU A 61 -4.11 -13.68 -9.36
CA LEU A 61 -2.86 -14.30 -8.92
C LEU A 61 -2.19 -15.02 -10.09
N ASP A 62 -2.96 -15.74 -10.90
CA ASP A 62 -2.44 -16.48 -12.05
C ASP A 62 -1.69 -15.55 -13.04
N GLU A 63 -2.17 -14.32 -13.24
CA GLU A 63 -1.58 -13.34 -14.19
C GLU A 63 -0.67 -12.28 -13.58
N CYS A 64 -0.73 -12.01 -12.27
CA CYS A 64 0.04 -10.93 -11.66
C CYS A 64 1.55 -11.22 -11.61
N ASP A 65 2.34 -10.14 -11.59
CA ASP A 65 3.78 -10.20 -11.34
C ASP A 65 4.08 -10.25 -9.83
N GLY A 66 3.19 -9.72 -9.00
CA GLY A 66 3.36 -9.65 -7.56
C GLY A 66 2.17 -9.05 -6.83
N VAL A 67 2.28 -8.98 -5.50
CA VAL A 67 1.27 -8.42 -4.61
C VAL A 67 1.88 -7.25 -3.84
N THR A 68 1.13 -6.16 -3.72
CA THR A 68 1.48 -5.05 -2.82
C THR A 68 0.44 -4.96 -1.71
N ILE A 69 0.90 -5.16 -0.48
CA ILE A 69 0.12 -4.89 0.72
C ILE A 69 0.38 -3.45 1.15
N SER A 70 -0.68 -2.65 1.27
CA SER A 70 -0.62 -1.25 1.67
C SER A 70 -1.58 -0.96 2.82
N GLY A 71 -1.75 0.33 3.12
CA GLY A 71 -2.33 0.80 4.35
C GLY A 71 -3.76 0.35 4.61
N GLY A 72 -4.37 0.59 5.77
CA GLY A 72 -3.94 1.44 6.89
C GLY A 72 -2.58 1.07 7.50
N GLU A 73 -2.55 0.19 8.49
CA GLU A 73 -1.31 -0.44 8.97
C GLU A 73 -1.49 -1.95 8.94
N PRO A 74 -0.89 -2.67 7.96
CA PRO A 74 -1.05 -4.13 7.85
C PRO A 74 -0.67 -4.88 9.13
N PHE A 75 0.35 -4.43 9.86
CA PHE A 75 0.81 -5.08 11.08
C PHE A 75 -0.09 -4.84 12.30
N ASP A 76 -1.08 -3.93 12.23
CA ASP A 76 -2.17 -3.87 13.21
C ASP A 76 -3.08 -5.11 13.12
N GLN A 77 -3.01 -5.85 12.01
CA GLN A 77 -3.68 -7.13 11.78
C GLN A 77 -2.65 -8.25 11.48
N ALA A 78 -1.45 -8.20 12.08
CA ALA A 78 -0.30 -9.04 11.71
C ALA A 78 -0.63 -10.54 11.54
N ALA A 79 -1.36 -11.13 12.49
CA ALA A 79 -1.71 -12.54 12.38
C ALA A 79 -2.56 -12.82 11.12
N ALA A 80 -3.54 -11.97 10.83
CA ALA A 80 -4.40 -12.09 9.64
C ALA A 80 -3.61 -11.83 8.35
N LEU A 81 -2.71 -10.86 8.37
CA LEU A 81 -1.76 -10.56 7.30
C LEU A 81 -0.93 -11.81 6.94
N PHE A 82 -0.24 -12.41 7.91
CA PHE A 82 0.61 -13.57 7.62
C PHE A 82 -0.20 -14.78 7.14
N GLU A 83 -1.42 -14.96 7.63
CA GLU A 83 -2.30 -16.04 7.18
C GLU A 83 -2.77 -15.85 5.72
N LEU A 84 -3.00 -14.61 5.31
CA LEU A 84 -3.24 -14.24 3.91
C LEU A 84 -2.01 -14.49 3.04
N LEU A 85 -0.83 -14.04 3.48
CA LEU A 85 0.42 -14.19 2.72
C LEU A 85 0.80 -15.66 2.50
N LYS A 86 0.59 -16.53 3.51
CA LYS A 86 0.77 -17.98 3.36
C LYS A 86 -0.06 -18.54 2.22
N ARG A 87 -1.33 -18.15 2.13
CA ARG A 87 -2.25 -18.62 1.06
C ARG A 87 -1.87 -18.06 -0.30
N ILE A 88 -1.50 -16.79 -0.38
CA ILE A 88 -1.01 -16.18 -1.61
C ILE A 88 0.21 -16.95 -2.12
N LYS A 89 1.21 -17.20 -1.27
CA LYS A 89 2.42 -17.97 -1.64
C LYS A 89 2.12 -19.44 -1.96
N ALA A 90 1.11 -20.03 -1.32
CA ALA A 90 0.66 -21.39 -1.64
C ALA A 90 -0.02 -21.48 -3.01
N HIS A 91 -0.81 -20.46 -3.40
CA HIS A 91 -1.42 -20.37 -4.73
C HIS A 91 -0.38 -20.04 -5.81
N LYS A 92 0.51 -19.06 -5.54
CA LYS A 92 1.57 -18.64 -6.46
C LYS A 92 2.84 -18.27 -5.69
N SER A 93 3.76 -19.22 -5.60
CA SER A 93 5.05 -19.04 -4.90
C SER A 93 5.95 -17.99 -5.57
N THR A 94 5.79 -17.75 -6.87
CA THR A 94 6.59 -16.81 -7.67
C THR A 94 6.13 -15.36 -7.57
N ALA A 95 4.94 -15.09 -7.00
CA ALA A 95 4.46 -13.72 -6.81
C ALA A 95 5.32 -13.04 -5.72
N ASN A 96 6.05 -11.99 -6.10
CA ASN A 96 6.82 -11.20 -5.13
C ASN A 96 5.87 -10.33 -4.28
N VAL A 97 6.11 -10.27 -2.98
CA VAL A 97 5.27 -9.56 -2.00
C VAL A 97 6.01 -8.34 -1.48
N LEU A 98 5.46 -7.16 -1.79
CA LEU A 98 5.86 -5.88 -1.20
C LEU A 98 4.87 -5.52 -0.10
N VAL A 99 5.35 -5.12 1.08
CA VAL A 99 4.50 -4.63 2.17
C VAL A 99 4.96 -3.25 2.61
N TYR A 100 4.02 -2.30 2.63
CA TYR A 100 4.21 -0.99 3.26
C TYR A 100 3.77 -1.07 4.73
N SER A 101 4.63 -0.61 5.64
CA SER A 101 4.31 -0.46 7.06
C SER A 101 4.86 0.87 7.57
N GLY A 102 4.10 1.56 8.41
CA GLY A 102 4.59 2.73 9.13
C GLY A 102 5.38 2.36 10.39
N TYR A 103 5.53 1.08 10.71
CA TYR A 103 6.44 0.63 11.77
C TYR A 103 7.87 0.54 11.25
N GLY A 104 8.83 0.96 12.09
CA GLY A 104 10.25 0.82 11.79
C GLY A 104 10.70 -0.65 11.88
N LEU A 105 11.74 -1.00 11.13
CA LEU A 105 12.23 -2.38 11.01
C LEU A 105 12.49 -3.06 12.37
N ALA A 106 13.08 -2.33 13.33
CA ALA A 106 13.37 -2.86 14.66
C ALA A 106 12.13 -3.34 15.43
N ARG A 107 10.98 -2.66 15.24
CA ARG A 107 9.70 -3.12 15.80
C ARG A 107 9.18 -4.34 15.05
N LEU A 108 9.35 -4.35 13.73
CA LEU A 108 8.87 -5.43 12.88
C LEU A 108 9.68 -6.72 13.08
N ASP A 109 10.97 -6.67 13.41
CA ASP A 109 11.81 -7.86 13.67
C ASP A 109 11.31 -8.72 14.85
N ALA A 110 10.39 -8.20 15.67
CA ALA A 110 9.70 -9.00 16.68
C ALA A 110 8.74 -10.06 16.10
N TYR A 111 8.29 -9.91 14.85
CA TYR A 111 7.43 -10.89 14.16
C TYR A 111 8.30 -11.97 13.52
N GLN A 112 8.27 -13.18 14.09
CA GLN A 112 9.07 -14.31 13.60
C GLN A 112 8.73 -14.67 12.14
N GLU A 113 7.50 -14.43 11.73
CA GLU A 113 7.00 -14.66 10.37
C GLU A 113 7.70 -13.80 9.30
N LEU A 114 8.40 -12.72 9.67
CA LEU A 114 9.26 -12.02 8.70
C LEU A 114 10.39 -12.91 8.16
N ARG A 115 10.80 -13.91 8.94
CA ARG A 115 11.91 -14.81 8.58
C ARG A 115 11.47 -16.00 7.74
N THR A 116 10.17 -16.11 7.40
CA THR A 116 9.63 -17.25 6.65
C THR A 116 9.62 -17.02 5.14
N GLY A 117 10.11 -15.88 4.64
CA GLY A 117 10.12 -15.54 3.21
C GLY A 117 8.74 -15.24 2.61
N LEU A 118 7.74 -14.95 3.45
CA LEU A 118 6.40 -14.58 2.99
C LEU A 118 6.33 -13.15 2.45
N ILE A 119 7.21 -12.27 2.94
CA ILE A 119 7.40 -10.90 2.50
C ILE A 119 8.76 -10.82 1.82
N ASP A 120 8.79 -10.39 0.57
CA ASP A 120 10.03 -10.25 -0.20
C ASP A 120 10.65 -8.87 0.00
N THR A 121 9.83 -7.84 0.17
CA THR A 121 10.29 -6.46 0.36
C THR A 121 9.39 -5.69 1.34
N LEU A 122 10.02 -4.91 2.22
CA LEU A 122 9.35 -3.98 3.13
C LEU A 122 9.66 -2.54 2.75
N ILE A 123 8.66 -1.67 2.81
CA ILE A 123 8.85 -0.22 3.00
C ILE A 123 8.46 0.10 4.43
N THR A 124 9.40 0.59 5.24
CA THR A 124 9.20 0.86 6.67
C THR A 124 9.12 2.35 7.00
N ASP A 125 8.78 2.61 8.26
CA ASP A 125 8.77 3.93 8.93
C ASP A 125 7.58 4.81 8.55
N PRO A 126 7.09 5.64 9.48
CA PRO A 126 5.91 6.44 9.25
C PRO A 126 6.18 7.51 8.20
N TYR A 127 5.15 7.85 7.43
CA TYR A 127 5.17 9.04 6.58
C TYR A 127 5.42 10.31 7.40
N VAL A 128 6.35 11.14 6.94
CA VAL A 128 6.66 12.45 7.54
C VAL A 128 6.35 13.54 6.52
N ARG A 129 5.32 14.35 6.80
CA ARG A 129 4.83 15.40 5.90
C ARG A 129 5.92 16.34 5.40
N ASP A 130 6.82 16.75 6.27
CA ASP A 130 7.79 17.80 5.97
C ASP A 130 9.13 17.25 5.44
N ALA A 131 9.33 15.93 5.43
CA ALA A 131 10.54 15.31 4.91
C ALA A 131 10.53 15.27 3.38
N ASP A 132 11.69 15.39 2.73
CA ASP A 132 11.78 15.33 1.27
C ASP A 132 11.14 14.07 0.68
N GLN A 133 10.76 14.14 -0.61
CA GLN A 133 10.15 13.04 -1.35
C GLN A 133 10.93 12.86 -2.66
N THR A 134 12.13 12.31 -2.54
CA THR A 134 13.05 12.14 -3.67
C THR A 134 13.25 10.69 -4.06
N LYS A 135 12.89 9.72 -3.21
CA LYS A 135 13.13 8.29 -3.46
C LYS A 135 11.94 7.57 -4.09
N ASN A 136 12.21 6.60 -4.96
CA ASN A 136 11.19 5.77 -5.58
C ASN A 136 10.46 4.88 -4.54
N LEU A 137 9.16 4.66 -4.77
CA LEU A 137 8.25 3.90 -3.91
C LEU A 137 8.09 4.43 -2.46
N ARG A 138 8.42 5.71 -2.21
CA ARG A 138 8.34 6.29 -0.86
C ARG A 138 7.56 7.59 -0.84
N GLY A 139 6.71 7.75 0.15
CA GLY A 139 5.98 8.99 0.40
C GLY A 139 6.88 10.05 1.04
N SER A 140 7.88 9.63 1.81
CA SER A 140 8.88 10.50 2.45
C SER A 140 10.24 9.81 2.58
N ASP A 141 11.32 10.57 2.50
CA ASP A 141 12.70 10.04 2.35
C ASP A 141 13.25 9.36 3.61
N ASN A 142 12.60 9.55 4.75
CA ASN A 142 12.87 8.80 5.99
C ASN A 142 12.47 7.32 5.88
N GLN A 143 11.56 6.98 4.95
CA GLN A 143 11.11 5.61 4.74
C GLN A 143 12.20 4.77 4.07
N GLN A 144 12.31 3.51 4.50
CA GLN A 144 13.40 2.63 4.09
C GLN A 144 12.87 1.41 3.33
N LEU A 145 13.58 1.00 2.29
CA LEU A 145 13.29 -0.20 1.50
C LEU A 145 14.23 -1.30 1.98
N HIS A 146 13.65 -2.44 2.33
CA HIS A 146 14.39 -3.62 2.79
C HIS A 146 14.02 -4.81 1.94
N CYS A 147 14.98 -5.35 1.20
CA CYS A 147 14.83 -6.64 0.54
C CYS A 147 15.09 -7.75 1.56
N LEU A 148 14.10 -8.60 1.82
CA LEU A 148 14.19 -9.68 2.81
C LEU A 148 14.53 -11.04 2.17
N THR A 149 14.33 -11.17 0.86
CA THR A 149 14.57 -12.40 0.09
C THR A 149 15.36 -12.09 -1.17
N GLU A 150 15.96 -13.12 -1.78
CA GLU A 150 16.63 -13.00 -3.09
C GLU A 150 15.68 -12.52 -4.20
N LEU A 151 14.40 -12.94 -4.15
CA LEU A 151 13.37 -12.47 -5.08
C LEU A 151 13.08 -10.99 -4.88
N GLY A 152 13.01 -10.53 -3.62
CA GLY A 152 12.89 -9.12 -3.27
C GLY A 152 14.04 -8.31 -3.84
N GLU A 153 15.28 -8.76 -3.61
CA GLU A 153 16.48 -8.11 -4.14
C GLU A 153 16.46 -8.02 -5.67
N ALA A 154 16.18 -9.13 -6.35
CA ALA A 154 16.15 -9.18 -7.81
C ALA A 154 15.10 -8.24 -8.45
N VAL A 155 13.98 -8.00 -7.75
CA VAL A 155 12.87 -7.18 -8.26
C VAL A 155 13.01 -5.71 -7.83
N PHE A 156 13.39 -5.45 -6.59
CA PHE A 156 13.26 -4.14 -5.93
C PHE A 156 14.58 -3.40 -5.68
N ALA A 157 15.76 -4.02 -5.80
CA ALA A 157 17.02 -3.29 -5.64
C ALA A 157 17.13 -2.10 -6.61
N ARG A 158 16.56 -2.21 -7.82
CA ARG A 158 16.47 -1.12 -8.81
C ARG A 158 15.57 0.06 -8.39
N CYS A 159 14.74 -0.11 -7.37
CA CYS A 159 13.91 0.93 -6.80
C CYS A 159 14.66 1.75 -5.73
N GLU A 160 15.87 1.32 -5.33
CA GLU A 160 16.74 2.13 -4.46
C GLU A 160 17.44 3.24 -5.25
N ARG A 161 16.65 4.22 -5.68
CA ARG A 161 17.08 5.35 -6.50
C ARG A 161 16.20 6.57 -6.29
N HIS A 162 16.67 7.69 -6.84
CA HIS A 162 15.86 8.91 -6.95
C HIS A 162 14.71 8.74 -7.95
N LEU A 163 13.62 9.45 -7.71
CA LEU A 163 12.46 9.57 -8.60
C LEU A 163 12.86 10.21 -9.93
N SER A 164 12.31 9.65 -11.01
CA SER A 164 12.28 10.24 -12.34
C SER A 164 10.88 10.76 -12.64
N ASP A 165 10.70 11.52 -13.73
CA ASP A 165 9.35 11.95 -14.13
C ASP A 165 8.44 10.79 -14.53
N ALA A 166 9.01 9.67 -14.98
CA ALA A 166 8.24 8.47 -15.30
C ALA A 166 7.63 7.78 -14.06
N ASP A 167 8.14 8.05 -12.85
CA ASP A 167 7.63 7.48 -11.60
C ASP A 167 6.44 8.26 -11.02
N LYS A 168 6.09 9.38 -11.64
CA LYS A 168 5.13 10.35 -11.09
C LYS A 168 3.78 10.16 -11.77
N ASN A 169 3.20 8.99 -11.52
CA ASN A 169 1.94 8.55 -12.09
C ASN A 169 1.03 7.98 -11.00
N LEU A 170 -0.26 7.87 -11.33
CA LEU A 170 -1.29 7.27 -10.48
C LEU A 170 -2.12 6.31 -11.34
N ASP A 171 -2.43 5.13 -10.81
CA ASP A 171 -3.45 4.26 -11.38
C ASP A 171 -4.83 4.81 -11.05
N VAL A 172 -5.74 4.79 -12.02
CA VAL A 172 -7.16 5.11 -11.83
C VAL A 172 -7.93 3.80 -11.84
N MET A 173 -8.65 3.51 -10.75
CA MET A 173 -9.35 2.25 -10.53
C MET A 173 -10.84 2.53 -10.29
N PHE A 174 -11.70 1.64 -10.77
CA PHE A 174 -13.15 1.79 -10.71
C PHE A 174 -13.74 0.63 -9.91
N ASP A 175 -14.65 0.95 -8.99
CA ASP A 175 -15.54 -0.01 -8.36
C ASP A 175 -16.89 -0.06 -9.11
N ASP A 176 -17.64 -1.15 -8.92
CA ASP A 176 -18.93 -1.39 -9.58
C ASP A 176 -20.00 -0.35 -9.19
N ASP A 177 -19.83 0.33 -8.06
CA ASP A 177 -20.71 1.41 -7.58
C ASP A 177 -20.38 2.78 -8.20
N GLY A 178 -19.40 2.84 -9.10
CA GLY A 178 -18.92 4.06 -9.74
C GLY A 178 -17.90 4.83 -8.93
N THR A 179 -17.47 4.32 -7.76
CA THR A 179 -16.38 4.91 -6.99
C THR A 179 -15.07 4.83 -7.78
N VAL A 180 -14.35 5.95 -7.82
CA VAL A 180 -13.04 6.04 -8.47
C VAL A 180 -11.96 6.17 -7.40
N TRP A 181 -10.96 5.29 -7.47
CA TRP A 181 -9.80 5.30 -6.61
C TRP A 181 -8.54 5.67 -7.39
N LEU A 182 -7.66 6.43 -6.74
CA LEU A 182 -6.31 6.68 -7.21
C LEU A 182 -5.33 5.86 -6.37
N ALA A 183 -4.51 5.04 -7.02
CA ALA A 183 -3.40 4.34 -6.38
C ALA A 183 -2.07 4.88 -6.89
N GLY A 184 -1.09 4.95 -5.99
CA GLY A 184 0.24 5.46 -6.28
C GLY A 184 0.69 6.46 -5.22
N ILE A 185 1.84 7.09 -5.48
CA ILE A 185 2.47 8.03 -4.57
C ILE A 185 2.50 9.40 -5.26
N PRO A 186 1.51 10.28 -5.00
CA PRO A 186 1.45 11.60 -5.63
C PRO A 186 2.61 12.48 -5.16
N ARG A 187 2.98 13.50 -5.93
CA ARG A 187 3.91 14.52 -5.42
C ARG A 187 3.23 15.27 -4.29
N LYS A 188 4.06 15.80 -3.38
CA LYS A 188 3.61 16.82 -2.44
C LYS A 188 2.87 17.94 -3.16
N GLY A 189 1.65 18.22 -2.71
CA GLY A 189 0.79 19.27 -3.26
C GLY A 189 -0.08 18.86 -4.45
N ASP A 190 0.15 17.71 -5.12
CA ASP A 190 -0.67 17.30 -6.29
C ASP A 190 -2.15 17.18 -5.92
N MET A 191 -2.45 16.56 -4.77
CA MET A 191 -3.84 16.42 -4.30
C MET A 191 -4.46 17.77 -3.92
N THR A 192 -3.65 18.70 -3.41
CA THR A 192 -4.08 20.06 -3.08
C THR A 192 -4.40 20.85 -4.35
N LEU A 193 -3.55 20.74 -5.37
CA LEU A 193 -3.77 21.35 -6.69
C LEU A 193 -5.03 20.77 -7.35
N LEU A 194 -5.17 19.44 -7.37
CA LEU A 194 -6.36 18.78 -7.92
C LEU A 194 -7.64 19.26 -7.23
N ALA A 195 -7.63 19.34 -5.90
CA ALA A 195 -8.79 19.82 -5.15
C ALA A 195 -9.10 21.30 -5.43
N ALA A 196 -8.09 22.15 -5.62
CA ALA A 196 -8.30 23.54 -6.02
C ALA A 196 -8.95 23.64 -7.40
N LEU A 197 -8.41 22.93 -8.41
CA LEU A 197 -8.95 22.90 -9.76
C LEU A 197 -10.39 22.38 -9.81
N LEU A 198 -10.70 21.33 -9.03
CA LEU A 198 -12.07 20.81 -8.92
C LEU A 198 -13.02 21.86 -8.34
N ARG A 199 -12.63 22.57 -7.28
CA ARG A 199 -13.45 23.62 -6.65
C ARG A 199 -13.68 24.81 -7.58
N GLU A 200 -12.66 25.22 -8.34
CA GLU A 200 -12.77 26.29 -9.35
C GLU A 200 -13.80 25.95 -10.43
N ASN A 201 -14.00 24.65 -10.71
CA ASN A 201 -15.00 24.16 -11.66
C ASN A 201 -16.35 23.79 -11.01
N GLY A 202 -16.59 24.23 -9.77
CA GLY A 202 -17.87 24.04 -9.08
C GLY A 202 -18.06 22.66 -8.43
N HIS A 203 -17.01 21.85 -8.33
CA HIS A 203 -17.06 20.56 -7.64
C HIS A 203 -16.72 20.70 -6.15
N VAL A 204 -17.24 19.78 -5.34
CA VAL A 204 -16.86 19.66 -3.92
C VAL A 204 -15.64 18.74 -3.82
N ALA A 205 -14.56 19.23 -3.21
CA ALA A 205 -13.36 18.44 -2.97
C ALA A 205 -12.92 18.57 -1.51
N HIS A 206 -12.64 17.42 -0.88
CA HIS A 206 -12.08 17.33 0.48
C HIS A 206 -10.75 16.60 0.40
N ILE A 207 -9.70 17.16 1.01
CA ILE A 207 -8.37 16.55 1.05
C ILE A 207 -7.95 16.32 2.50
N THR A 208 -7.04 15.36 2.67
CA THR A 208 -6.50 14.97 3.97
C THR A 208 -5.67 16.08 4.63
N GLU A 209 -5.15 17.02 3.84
CA GLU A 209 -4.36 18.18 4.26
C GLU A 209 -5.21 19.43 4.55
N ALA A 210 -6.52 19.41 4.26
CA ALA A 210 -7.37 20.55 4.55
C ALA A 210 -7.53 20.69 6.07
N PRO A 211 -7.41 21.91 6.63
CA PRO A 211 -7.80 22.14 8.02
C PRO A 211 -9.23 21.63 8.20
N ARG A 212 -9.50 20.91 9.30
CA ARG A 212 -10.87 20.49 9.62
C ARG A 212 -11.72 21.76 9.60
N LEU A 213 -12.69 21.83 8.70
CA LEU A 213 -13.78 22.78 8.87
C LEU A 213 -14.41 22.42 10.22
N VAL A 214 -14.28 23.34 11.17
CA VAL A 214 -14.84 23.24 12.52
C VAL A 214 -16.36 23.26 12.43
#